data_AF-A0A7S4EZF3-F1
#
_entry.id   AF-A0A7S4EZF3-F1
#
_cell.length_a   1.000
_cell.length_b   1.000
_cell.length_c   1.000
_cell.angle_alpha   90.00
_cell.angle_beta   90.00
_cell.angle_gamma   90.00
#
_symmetry.space_group_name_H-M   'P 1'
#
loop_
_entity.id
_entity.type
_entity.pdbx_description
1 polymer ?
#
loop_
_entity_poly.entity_id
_entity_poly.type
_entity_poly.pdbx_seq_one_letter_code
_entity_poly.pdbx_strand_id
1 'polypeptide(L)'
;MLVWRWPWLLAAFSFYAALIPWVMIGIVGNYAISRDWEAVLPGLGTTLTRRISIVIHMHCGAVAMLLGPFLFIARLRRTSPLWHRVIGRVYVGCAYVAVGAGLVFIAAKQRLVGGWSMSGSFALAGVALCTPRSRLCTRARMATRMATRTRSRA
;
A
#
# COMPACT_ATOMS: atom_id res chain seq x y z
N MET A 1 -31.85 -7.37 -2.58
CA MET A 1 -30.43 -7.51 -2.98
C MET A 1 -29.49 -7.42 -1.77
N LEU A 2 -29.64 -8.28 -0.74
CA LEU A 2 -28.85 -8.21 0.50
C LEU A 2 -27.77 -9.32 0.63
N VAL A 3 -27.89 -10.39 -0.15
CA VAL A 3 -27.11 -11.63 0.02
C VAL A 3 -25.66 -11.51 -0.49
N TRP A 4 -25.39 -10.59 -1.43
CA TRP A 4 -24.07 -10.47 -2.08
C TRP A 4 -23.00 -9.71 -1.27
N ARG A 5 -23.31 -9.21 -0.07
CA ARG A 5 -22.39 -8.36 0.71
C ARG A 5 -21.56 -9.16 1.71
N TRP A 6 -22.11 -10.27 2.19
CA TRP A 6 -21.52 -11.12 3.23
C TRP A 6 -20.19 -11.77 2.82
N PRO A 7 -20.03 -12.31 1.59
CA PRO A 7 -18.76 -12.92 1.19
C PRO A 7 -17.60 -11.91 1.16
N TRP A 8 -17.88 -10.67 0.74
CA TRP A 8 -16.86 -9.60 0.70
C TRP A 8 -16.52 -9.05 2.06
N LEU A 9 -17.49 -8.98 2.98
CA LEU A 9 -17.25 -8.61 4.37
C LEU A 9 -16.43 -9.68 5.09
N LEU A 10 -16.74 -10.97 4.86
CA LEU A 10 -15.97 -12.09 5.38
C LEU A 10 -14.56 -12.13 4.78
N ALA A 11 -14.42 -11.94 3.47
CA ALA A 11 -13.10 -11.88 2.83
C ALA A 11 -12.26 -10.72 3.37
N ALA A 12 -12.85 -9.54 3.52
CA ALA A 12 -12.17 -8.40 4.14
C ALA A 12 -11.81 -8.71 5.60
N PHE A 13 -12.74 -9.22 6.40
CA PHE A 13 -12.50 -9.56 7.80
C PHE A 13 -11.39 -10.61 7.96
N SER A 14 -11.45 -11.71 7.21
CA SER A 14 -10.42 -12.76 7.21
C SER A 14 -9.06 -12.22 6.75
N PHE A 15 -9.05 -11.32 5.76
CA PHE A 15 -7.85 -10.63 5.35
C PHE A 15 -7.27 -9.77 6.49
N TYR A 16 -8.08 -8.97 7.20
CA TYR A 16 -7.61 -8.19 8.36
C TYR A 16 -7.18 -9.05 9.55
N ALA A 17 -7.90 -10.13 9.81
CA ALA A 17 -7.59 -11.06 10.89
C ALA A 17 -6.24 -11.76 10.70
N ALA A 18 -5.83 -12.03 9.46
CA ALA A 18 -4.49 -12.55 9.15
C ALA A 18 -3.44 -11.42 9.01
N LEU A 19 -3.82 -10.29 8.43
CA LEU A 19 -2.95 -9.16 8.16
C LEU A 19 -2.43 -8.49 9.43
N ILE A 20 -3.30 -8.22 10.40
CA ILE A 20 -2.94 -7.47 11.61
C ILE A 20 -1.89 -8.25 12.43
N PRO A 21 -2.07 -9.55 12.72
CA PRO A 21 -1.04 -10.35 13.35
C PRO A 21 0.26 -10.41 12.53
N TRP A 22 0.17 -10.52 11.21
CA TRP A 22 1.37 -10.52 10.35
C TRP A 22 2.13 -9.19 10.41
N VAL A 23 1.43 -8.05 10.41
CA VAL A 23 2.04 -6.72 10.58
C VAL A 23 2.64 -6.58 11.99
N MET A 24 1.93 -7.02 13.03
CA MET A 24 2.37 -6.84 14.42
C MET A 24 3.52 -7.78 14.80
N ILE A 25 3.45 -9.06 14.43
CA ILE A 25 4.49 -10.06 14.74
C ILE A 25 5.63 -9.95 13.74
N GLY A 26 5.29 -9.93 12.45
CA GLY A 26 6.25 -9.86 11.36
C GLY A 26 7.00 -8.54 11.37
N ILE A 27 6.31 -7.42 11.17
CA ILE A 27 6.95 -6.10 10.96
C ILE A 27 7.39 -5.47 12.29
N VAL A 28 6.49 -5.33 13.25
CA VAL A 28 6.81 -4.65 14.52
C VAL A 28 7.68 -5.54 15.40
N GLY A 29 7.30 -6.81 15.60
CA GLY A 29 8.06 -7.76 16.40
C GLY A 29 9.47 -8.01 15.87
N ASN A 30 9.61 -8.47 14.63
CA ASN A 30 10.92 -8.88 14.11
C ASN A 30 11.80 -7.72 13.61
N TYR A 31 11.22 -6.72 12.94
CA TYR A 31 12.02 -5.63 12.35
C TYR A 31 12.21 -4.45 13.31
N ALA A 32 11.18 -4.06 14.07
CA ALA A 32 11.29 -2.88 14.94
C ALA A 32 11.85 -3.21 16.34
N ILE A 33 11.45 -4.35 16.93
CA ILE A 33 11.81 -4.72 18.30
C ILE A 33 13.04 -5.62 18.34
N SER A 34 12.97 -6.85 17.80
CA SER A 34 14.07 -7.82 17.93
C SER A 34 15.26 -7.47 17.04
N ARG A 35 15.05 -6.69 15.98
CA ARG A 35 16.06 -6.35 14.98
C ARG A 35 16.76 -7.62 14.44
N ASP A 36 16.01 -8.72 14.34
CA ASP A 36 16.53 -10.01 13.89
C ASP A 36 16.32 -10.16 12.37
N TRP A 37 17.01 -9.29 11.63
CA TRP A 37 16.84 -9.13 10.19
C TRP A 37 17.27 -10.37 9.40
N GLU A 38 18.28 -11.08 9.90
CA GLU A 38 18.90 -12.23 9.22
C GLU A 38 18.05 -13.51 9.37
N ALA A 39 17.38 -13.69 10.51
CA ALA A 39 16.48 -14.82 10.72
C ALA A 39 15.27 -14.79 9.75
N VAL A 40 14.79 -13.60 9.38
CA VAL A 40 13.62 -13.42 8.50
C VAL A 40 14.01 -13.24 7.03
N LEU A 41 15.09 -12.49 6.75
CA LEU A 41 15.65 -12.34 5.41
C LEU A 41 17.18 -12.47 5.45
N PRO A 42 17.71 -13.64 5.04
CA PRO A 42 19.14 -13.82 4.89
C PRO A 42 19.75 -12.78 3.96
N GLY A 43 20.87 -12.17 4.38
CA GLY A 43 21.63 -11.17 3.65
C GLY A 43 21.03 -9.76 3.68
N LEU A 44 20.08 -9.50 4.58
CA LEU A 44 19.47 -8.18 4.73
C LEU A 44 20.40 -7.19 5.43
N GLY A 45 21.25 -7.69 6.33
CA GLY A 45 22.21 -6.93 7.11
C GLY A 45 23.37 -6.35 6.30
N THR A 46 23.63 -6.83 5.09
CA THR A 46 24.91 -6.57 4.39
C THR A 46 25.07 -5.14 3.89
N THR A 47 23.99 -4.40 3.68
CA THR A 47 24.05 -3.06 3.08
C THR A 47 22.99 -2.15 3.69
N LEU A 48 23.36 -0.93 4.08
CA LEU A 48 22.45 0.05 4.67
C LEU A 48 21.22 0.31 3.78
N THR A 49 21.43 0.40 2.47
CA THR A 49 20.37 0.58 1.47
C THR A 49 19.32 -0.53 1.53
N ARG A 50 19.73 -1.80 1.70
CA ARG A 50 18.80 -2.94 1.79
C ARG A 50 17.96 -2.86 3.06
N ARG A 51 18.58 -2.50 4.20
CA ARG A 51 17.89 -2.33 5.49
C ARG A 51 16.88 -1.19 5.43
N ILE A 52 17.28 0.00 5.00
CA ILE A 52 16.40 1.17 4.98
C ILE A 52 15.25 0.97 3.99
N SER A 53 15.53 0.45 2.80
CA SER A 53 14.50 0.23 1.78
C SER A 53 13.43 -0.77 2.23
N ILE A 54 13.82 -1.90 2.84
CA ILE A 54 12.81 -2.86 3.31
C ILE A 54 12.01 -2.32 4.50
N VAL A 55 12.63 -1.56 5.40
CA VAL A 55 11.92 -0.95 6.55
C VAL A 55 10.86 0.00 6.05
N ILE A 56 11.21 0.90 5.13
CA ILE A 56 10.27 1.85 4.54
C ILE A 56 9.18 1.11 3.77
N HIS A 57 9.53 0.10 2.99
CA HIS A 57 8.56 -0.72 2.26
C HIS A 57 7.54 -1.37 3.20
N MET A 58 8.00 -2.02 4.26
CA MET A 58 7.14 -2.72 5.22
C MET A 58 6.26 -1.75 6.01
N HIS A 59 6.80 -0.62 6.49
CA HIS A 59 6.02 0.36 7.25
C HIS A 59 4.96 1.04 6.39
N CYS A 60 5.35 1.53 5.21
CA CYS A 60 4.40 2.18 4.31
C CYS A 60 3.37 1.17 3.76
N GLY A 61 3.79 -0.07 3.49
CA GLY A 61 2.90 -1.17 3.13
C GLY A 61 1.87 -1.46 4.22
N ALA A 62 2.30 -1.59 5.48
CA ALA A 62 1.42 -1.82 6.62
C ALA A 62 0.38 -0.71 6.79
N VAL A 63 0.80 0.56 6.71
CA VAL A 63 -0.11 1.71 6.78
C VAL A 63 -1.10 1.70 5.62
N ALA A 64 -0.65 1.47 4.39
CA ALA A 64 -1.54 1.40 3.24
C ALA A 64 -2.55 0.26 3.39
N MET A 65 -2.11 -0.92 3.82
CA MET A 65 -3.01 -2.06 4.02
C MET A 65 -4.00 -1.82 5.16
N LEU A 66 -3.62 -1.13 6.24
CA LEU A 66 -4.55 -0.74 7.30
C LEU A 66 -5.61 0.25 6.81
N LEU A 67 -5.22 1.22 5.97
CA LEU A 67 -6.11 2.26 5.45
C LEU A 67 -7.01 1.80 4.30
N GLY A 68 -6.64 0.73 3.60
CA GLY A 68 -7.35 0.21 2.41
C GLY A 68 -8.87 0.06 2.54
N PRO A 69 -9.44 -0.54 3.60
CA PRO A 69 -10.89 -0.83 3.70
C PRO A 69 -11.69 0.43 3.87
N PHE A 70 -11.14 1.39 4.62
CA PHE A 70 -11.78 2.65 4.89
C PHE A 70 -12.07 3.42 3.59
N LEU A 71 -11.34 3.14 2.51
CA LEU A 71 -11.63 3.68 1.18
C LEU A 71 -12.87 3.06 0.53
N PHE A 72 -13.20 1.81 0.83
CA PHE A 72 -14.37 1.11 0.28
C PHE A 72 -15.66 1.35 1.06
N ILE A 73 -15.59 1.93 2.26
CA ILE A 73 -16.77 2.23 3.08
C ILE A 73 -17.55 3.41 2.49
N ALA A 74 -18.66 3.11 1.80
CA ALA A 74 -19.53 4.11 1.18
C ALA A 74 -20.12 5.12 2.18
N ARG A 75 -20.33 4.70 3.44
CA ARG A 75 -20.81 5.57 4.53
C ARG A 75 -19.79 6.68 4.83
N LEU A 76 -18.52 6.33 5.03
CA LEU A 76 -17.44 7.28 5.32
C LEU A 76 -17.30 8.33 4.21
N ARG A 77 -17.44 7.91 2.94
CA ARG A 77 -17.42 8.81 1.78
C ARG A 77 -18.56 9.83 1.79
N ARG A 78 -19.74 9.47 2.32
CA ARG A 78 -20.93 10.32 2.36
C ARG A 78 -20.99 11.19 3.61
N THR A 79 -20.67 10.64 4.78
CA THR A 79 -20.78 11.33 6.08
C THR A 79 -19.57 12.20 6.38
N SER A 80 -18.39 11.86 5.85
CA SER A 80 -17.14 12.53 6.19
C SER A 80 -16.19 12.60 4.98
N PRO A 81 -16.57 13.36 3.94
CA PRO A 81 -15.81 13.42 2.68
C PRO A 81 -14.40 14.00 2.85
N LEU A 82 -14.16 14.84 3.86
CA LEU A 82 -12.83 15.36 4.17
C LEU A 82 -11.91 14.25 4.70
N TRP A 83 -12.38 13.49 5.69
CA TRP A 83 -11.66 12.33 6.23
C TRP A 83 -11.37 11.28 5.17
N HIS A 84 -12.35 10.96 4.33
CA HIS A 84 -12.16 10.03 3.21
C HIS A 84 -11.05 10.49 2.25
N ARG A 85 -10.94 11.80 1.97
CA ARG A 85 -9.87 12.36 1.12
C ARG A 85 -8.50 12.31 1.80
N VAL A 86 -8.42 12.61 3.10
CA VAL A 86 -7.16 12.56 3.86
C VAL A 86 -6.65 11.12 3.90
N ILE A 87 -7.51 10.16 4.27
CA ILE A 87 -7.18 8.73 4.28
C ILE A 87 -6.73 8.27 2.89
N GLY A 88 -7.45 8.68 1.83
CA GLY A 88 -7.06 8.39 0.45
C GLY A 88 -5.68 8.94 0.07
N ARG A 89 -5.35 10.16 0.49
CA ARG A 89 -4.03 10.77 0.23
C ARG A 89 -2.91 10.04 0.97
N VAL A 90 -3.12 9.72 2.24
CA VAL A 90 -2.15 8.97 3.04
C VAL A 90 -1.95 7.57 2.45
N TYR A 91 -3.04 6.87 2.13
CA TYR A 91 -3.00 5.56 1.46
C TYR A 91 -2.19 5.61 0.16
N VAL A 92 -2.49 6.55 -0.73
CA VAL A 92 -1.80 6.67 -2.02
C VAL A 92 -0.34 7.06 -1.83
N GLY A 93 -0.04 7.99 -0.92
CA GLY A 93 1.33 8.39 -0.59
C GLY A 93 2.15 7.22 -0.06
N CYS A 94 1.63 6.49 0.93
CA CYS A 94 2.25 5.29 1.47
C CYS A 94 2.41 4.21 0.40
N ALA A 95 1.42 3.99 -0.47
CA ALA A 95 1.52 3.01 -1.55
C ALA A 95 2.66 3.36 -2.52
N TYR A 96 2.81 4.63 -2.92
CA TYR A 96 3.91 5.05 -3.80
C TYR A 96 5.28 4.91 -3.13
N VAL A 97 5.40 5.31 -1.87
CA VAL A 97 6.66 5.16 -1.12
C VAL A 97 7.00 3.69 -0.93
N ALA A 98 6.02 2.85 -0.61
CA ALA A 98 6.21 1.40 -0.49
C ALA A 98 6.68 0.77 -1.81
N VAL A 99 6.06 1.14 -2.94
CA VAL A 99 6.49 0.65 -4.27
C VAL A 99 7.92 1.09 -4.58
N GLY A 100 8.25 2.37 -4.38
CA GLY A 100 9.59 2.88 -4.64
C GLY A 100 10.66 2.17 -3.78
N ALA A 101 10.40 2.05 -2.48
CA ALA A 101 11.30 1.37 -1.56
C ALA A 101 11.43 -0.13 -1.89
N GLY A 102 10.35 -0.79 -2.30
CA GLY A 102 10.37 -2.18 -2.74
C GLY A 102 11.20 -2.40 -4.01
N LEU A 103 11.10 -1.50 -5.00
CA LEU A 103 11.92 -1.56 -6.22
C LEU A 103 13.41 -1.34 -5.92
N VAL A 104 13.74 -0.37 -5.06
CA VAL A 104 15.11 -0.16 -4.59
C VAL A 104 15.64 -1.40 -3.87
N PHE A 105 14.82 -2.04 -3.04
CA PHE A 105 15.18 -3.29 -2.36
C PHE A 105 15.45 -4.43 -3.34
N ILE A 106 14.60 -4.61 -4.35
CA ILE A 106 14.77 -5.64 -5.39
C ILE A 106 16.06 -5.38 -6.18
N ALA A 107 16.32 -4.13 -6.57
CA ALA A 107 17.54 -3.76 -7.28
C ALA A 107 18.80 -4.02 -6.42
N ALA A 108 18.73 -3.69 -5.13
CA ALA A 108 19.86 -3.87 -4.21
C ALA A 108 20.11 -5.34 -3.84
N LYS A 109 19.06 -6.16 -3.69
CA LYS A 109 19.17 -7.59 -3.36
C LYS A 109 19.42 -8.47 -4.58
N GLN A 110 18.99 -8.02 -5.77
CA GLN A 110 19.00 -8.71 -7.07
C GLN A 110 18.14 -9.99 -7.11
N ARG A 111 18.15 -10.81 -6.05
CA ARG A 111 17.37 -12.04 -5.93
C ARG A 111 16.60 -12.09 -4.60
N LEU A 112 15.27 -12.07 -4.70
CA LEU A 112 14.39 -12.28 -3.56
C LEU A 112 14.38 -13.75 -3.12
N VAL A 113 13.84 -14.03 -1.92
CA VAL A 113 13.79 -15.38 -1.32
C VAL A 113 13.06 -16.38 -2.24
N GLY A 114 12.00 -15.95 -2.93
CA GLY A 114 11.28 -16.77 -3.91
C GLY A 114 11.93 -16.83 -5.29
N GLY A 115 13.18 -16.39 -5.46
CA GLY A 115 13.91 -16.47 -6.72
C GLY A 115 13.48 -15.47 -7.79
N TRP A 116 13.82 -15.77 -9.04
CA TRP A 116 13.63 -14.87 -10.20
C TRP A 116 12.16 -14.58 -10.51
N SER A 117 11.28 -15.56 -10.30
CA SER A 117 9.84 -15.38 -10.50
C SER A 117 9.29 -14.31 -9.55
N MET A 118 9.62 -14.41 -8.26
CA MET A 118 9.19 -13.44 -7.24
C MET A 118 9.76 -12.05 -7.49
N SER A 119 11.06 -11.94 -7.80
CA SER A 119 11.70 -10.65 -8.14
C SER A 119 11.03 -9.99 -9.35
N GLY A 120 10.83 -10.76 -10.43
CA GLY A 120 10.24 -10.26 -11.67
C GLY A 120 8.79 -9.83 -11.49
N SER A 121 7.96 -10.66 -10.85
CA SER A 121 6.54 -10.35 -10.62
C SER A 121 6.35 -9.09 -9.77
N PHE A 122 7.13 -8.93 -8.69
CA PHE A 122 7.02 -7.73 -7.85
C PHE A 122 7.58 -6.48 -8.52
N ALA A 123 8.66 -6.60 -9.29
CA ALA A 123 9.17 -5.47 -10.07
C ALA A 123 8.13 -5.01 -11.11
N LEU A 124 7.54 -5.94 -11.86
CA LEU A 124 6.50 -5.65 -12.84
C LEU A 124 5.26 -5.03 -12.19
N ALA A 125 4.79 -5.60 -11.08
CA ALA A 125 3.65 -5.05 -10.33
C ALA A 125 3.92 -3.62 -9.84
N GLY A 126 5.13 -3.36 -9.31
CA GLY A 126 5.54 -2.03 -8.88
C GLY A 126 5.56 -1.02 -10.03
N VAL A 127 6.17 -1.38 -11.17
CA VAL A 127 6.20 -0.53 -12.37
C VAL A 127 4.79 -0.26 -12.88
N ALA A 128 3.93 -1.28 -12.95
CA ALA A 128 2.55 -1.16 -13.38
C ALA A 128 1.76 -0.15 -12.52
N LEU A 129 1.92 -0.21 -11.19
CA LEU A 129 1.30 0.73 -10.25
C LEU A 129 1.77 2.19 -10.46
N CYS A 130 3.02 2.37 -10.87
CA CYS A 130 3.61 3.68 -11.15
C CYS A 130 3.22 4.28 -12.52
N THR A 131 2.58 3.51 -13.41
CA THR A 131 2.27 3.95 -14.78
C THR A 131 1.32 5.16 -14.85
N PRO A 132 1.38 6.00 -15.91
CA PRO A 132 0.56 7.21 -16.05
C PRO A 132 -0.96 6.97 -16.02
N ARG A 133 -1.42 5.76 -16.37
CA ARG A 133 -2.84 5.42 -16.42
C ARG A 133 -3.50 5.47 -15.03
N SER A 134 -2.79 5.08 -13.97
CA SER A 134 -3.27 5.24 -12.58
C SER A 134 -3.35 6.73 -12.18
N ARG A 135 -2.49 7.58 -12.76
CA ARG A 135 -2.42 9.03 -12.48
C ARG A 135 -3.51 9.83 -13.22
N LEU A 136 -3.88 9.41 -14.44
CA LEU A 136 -4.88 10.09 -15.27
C LEU A 136 -6.29 10.06 -14.65
N CYS A 137 -6.71 8.95 -14.04
CA CYS A 137 -8.02 8.86 -13.38
C CYS A 137 -8.16 9.85 -12.22
N THR A 138 -7.06 10.20 -11.55
CA THR A 138 -7.05 11.17 -10.45
C THR A 138 -7.08 12.61 -10.97
N ARG A 139 -6.33 12.90 -12.04
CA ARG A 139 -6.27 14.24 -12.68
C ARG A 139 -7.59 14.60 -13.39
N ALA A 140 -8.19 13.67 -14.14
CA ALA A 140 -9.43 13.91 -14.87
C ALA A 140 -10.60 14.27 -13.95
N ARG A 141 -10.66 13.68 -12.74
CA ARG A 141 -11.68 14.00 -11.71
C ARG A 141 -11.47 15.36 -11.02
N MET A 142 -10.24 15.88 -10.99
CA MET A 142 -9.96 17.22 -10.47
C MET A 142 -10.36 18.30 -11.48
N ALA A 143 -10.08 18.09 -12.76
CA ALA A 143 -10.44 19.02 -13.84
C ALA A 143 -11.96 19.23 -13.94
N THR A 144 -12.75 18.17 -13.85
CA THR A 144 -14.23 18.24 -13.88
C THR A 144 -14.84 18.99 -12.68
N ARG A 145 -14.19 18.95 -11.51
CA ARG A 145 -14.63 19.69 -10.32
C ARG A 145 -14.33 21.18 -10.37
N MET A 146 -13.27 21.59 -11.08
CA MET A 146 -12.97 23.01 -11.29
C MET A 146 -13.96 23.61 -12.30
N ALA A 147 -14.22 22.92 -13.40
CA ALA A 147 -15.15 23.38 -14.45
C ALA A 147 -16.61 23.55 -13.96
N THR A 148 -17.06 22.71 -13.03
CA THR A 148 -18.40 22.83 -12.43
C THR A 148 -18.51 23.94 -11.39
N ARG A 149 -17.41 24.29 -10.70
CA ARG A 149 -17.36 25.35 -9.68
C ARG A 149 -17.26 26.76 -10.28
N THR A 150 -16.68 26.91 -11.47
CA THR A 150 -16.70 28.17 -12.23
C THR A 150 -18.07 28.46 -12.81
N ARG A 151 -18.80 27.43 -13.28
CA ARG A 151 -20.14 27.58 -13.88
C ARG A 151 -21.25 27.89 -12.89
N SER A 152 -21.06 27.64 -11.59
CA SER A 152 -22.02 28.00 -10.53
C SER A 152 -21.76 29.39 -9.91
N ARG A 153 -20.73 30.10 -10.37
CA ARG A 153 -20.34 31.43 -9.89
C ARG A 153 -20.53 32.53 -10.94
N ALA A 154 -20.87 32.15 -12.17
CA ALA A 154 -21.34 33.02 -13.24
C ALA A 154 -22.87 32.94 -13.30
#